data_AF-A0A6G1DVM3-F1
#
_entry.id   AF-A0A6G1DVM3-F1
#
_cell.length_a   1.000
_cell.length_b   1.000
_cell.length_c   1.000
_cell.angle_alpha   90.00
_cell.angle_beta   90.00
_cell.angle_gamma   90.00
#
_symmetry.space_group_name_H-M   'P 1'
#
loop_
_entity.id
_entity.type
_entity.pdbx_description
1 polymer ?
#
loop_
_entity_poly.entity_id
_entity_poly.type
_entity_poly.pdbx_seq_one_letter_code
_entity_poly.pdbx_strand_id
1 'polypeptide(L)'
;MPSPRRAVHLRWSSSSSQAEAEAEAAIAVEGGSGVDLALVGRALGLDPATVRLNGYFVSRGPGHFSSAVTWRALLAFFAARGLPTGDGPAAPVAVHGKPAPPPPASGVKWGA
;
A
#
# COMPACT_ATOMS: atom_id res chain seq x y z
N MET A 1 22.69 -7.83 13.01
CA MET A 1 21.42 -7.74 13.75
C MET A 1 20.29 -7.54 12.76
N PRO A 2 19.16 -8.27 12.85
CA PRO A 2 17.99 -7.94 12.06
C PRO A 2 17.54 -6.51 12.42
N SER A 3 17.11 -5.74 11.43
CA SER A 3 16.59 -4.39 11.71
C SER A 3 15.25 -4.55 12.45
N PRO A 4 14.88 -3.59 13.33
CA PRO A 4 13.57 -3.64 13.96
C PRO A 4 12.47 -3.41 12.90
N ARG A 5 11.50 -4.33 12.84
CA ARG A 5 10.29 -4.19 12.03
C ARG A 5 9.45 -3.05 12.58
N ARG A 6 9.01 -2.14 11.72
CA ARG A 6 8.10 -1.04 12.05
C ARG A 6 6.74 -1.32 11.45
N ALA A 7 5.68 -1.15 12.23
CA ALA A 7 4.32 -1.15 11.71
C ALA A 7 4.06 0.19 11.00
N VAL A 8 3.54 0.12 9.78
CA VAL A 8 3.09 1.29 9.01
C VAL A 8 1.60 1.17 8.79
N HIS A 9 0.86 2.09 9.39
CA HIS A 9 -0.58 2.22 9.21
C HIS A 9 -0.88 2.89 7.87
N LEU A 10 -1.79 2.30 7.12
CA LEU A 10 -2.20 2.69 5.78
C LEU A 10 -3.71 2.90 5.78
N ARG A 11 -4.17 3.93 5.05
CA ARG A 11 -5.59 4.18 4.84
C ARG A 11 -5.86 4.46 3.38
N TRP A 12 -6.80 3.74 2.80
CA TRP A 12 -7.40 4.06 1.51
C TRP A 12 -8.86 4.43 1.70
N SER A 13 -9.26 5.54 1.07
CA SER A 13 -10.65 6.00 1.03
C SER A 13 -11.10 6.03 -0.44
N SER A 14 -12.17 5.30 -0.75
CA SER A 14 -12.82 5.34 -2.06
C SER A 14 -13.78 6.52 -2.13
N SER A 15 -13.72 7.29 -3.21
CA SER A 15 -14.57 8.47 -3.40
C SER A 15 -15.98 8.15 -3.93
N SER A 16 -16.43 6.88 -3.90
CA SER A 16 -17.76 6.47 -4.40
C SER A 16 -18.64 5.93 -3.28
N SER A 17 -19.77 6.61 -3.10
CA SER A 17 -20.74 6.51 -2.01
C SER A 17 -21.55 5.21 -1.92
N GLN A 18 -20.99 4.05 -2.29
CA GLN A 18 -21.68 2.76 -2.14
C GLN A 18 -20.78 1.78 -1.39
N ALA A 19 -21.10 1.63 -0.10
CA ALA A 19 -20.31 1.01 0.96
C ALA A 19 -19.04 1.81 1.28
N GLU A 20 -18.98 2.38 2.49
CA GLU A 20 -17.79 3.00 3.07
C GLU A 20 -16.71 1.93 3.30
N ALA A 21 -16.07 1.46 2.23
CA ALA A 21 -14.88 0.64 2.30
C ALA A 21 -13.69 1.56 2.57
N GLU A 22 -13.61 2.09 3.79
CA GLU A 22 -12.36 2.59 4.33
C GLU A 22 -11.47 1.38 4.61
N ALA A 23 -10.52 1.12 3.72
CA ALA A 23 -9.56 0.07 3.95
C ALA A 23 -8.45 0.65 4.83
N GLU A 24 -8.39 0.18 6.08
CA GLU A 24 -7.27 0.42 6.97
C GLU A 24 -6.45 -0.85 7.11
N ALA A 25 -5.14 -0.73 6.93
CA ALA A 25 -4.23 -1.85 7.07
C ALA A 25 -2.98 -1.42 7.84
N ALA A 26 -2.44 -2.32 8.66
CA ALA A 26 -1.13 -2.16 9.25
C ALA A 26 -0.19 -3.21 8.64
N ILE A 27 0.85 -2.76 7.96
CA ILE A 27 1.88 -3.64 7.40
C ILE A 27 3.16 -3.55 8.22
N ALA A 28 3.80 -4.68 8.48
CA ALA A 28 5.12 -4.70 9.10
C ALA A 28 6.19 -4.54 8.02
N VAL A 29 7.00 -3.49 8.12
CA VAL A 29 8.05 -3.17 7.14
C VAL A 29 9.41 -3.10 7.83
N GLU A 30 10.43 -3.55 7.11
CA GLU A 30 11.83 -3.38 7.50
C GLU A 30 12.34 -2.05 6.93
N GLY A 31 12.84 -1.16 7.76
CA GLY A 31 13.23 0.19 7.32
C GLY A 31 14.33 0.20 6.24
N GLY A 32 15.22 -0.79 6.24
CA GLY A 32 16.27 -0.94 5.22
C GLY A 32 15.81 -1.64 3.94
N SER A 33 14.62 -2.23 3.93
CA SER A 33 14.08 -2.92 2.77
C SER A 33 13.43 -1.94 1.79
N GLY A 34 13.40 -2.36 0.52
CA GLY A 34 12.69 -1.64 -0.52
C GLY A 34 11.18 -1.57 -0.28
N VAL A 35 10.53 -0.66 -0.99
CA VAL A 35 9.09 -0.42 -0.88
C VAL A 35 8.33 -1.44 -1.73
N ASP A 36 7.57 -2.33 -1.08
CA ASP A 36 6.72 -3.32 -1.75
C ASP A 36 5.30 -2.76 -1.95
N LEU A 37 5.00 -2.27 -3.16
CA LEU A 37 3.68 -1.76 -3.49
C LEU A 37 2.68 -2.89 -3.76
N ALA A 38 3.14 -4.11 -4.05
CA ALA A 38 2.25 -5.27 -4.17
C ALA A 38 1.68 -5.67 -2.81
N LEU A 39 2.51 -5.67 -1.77
CA LEU A 39 2.05 -5.87 -0.38
C LEU A 39 1.04 -4.79 0.02
N VAL A 40 1.36 -3.52 -0.22
CA VAL A 40 0.46 -2.38 0.08
C VAL A 40 -0.87 -2.53 -0.66
N GLY A 41 -0.82 -2.77 -1.97
CA GLY A 41 -2.03 -2.92 -2.79
C GLY A 41 -2.90 -4.07 -2.30
N ARG A 42 -2.31 -5.25 -2.07
CA ARG A 42 -3.03 -6.43 -1.59
C ARG A 42 -3.65 -6.24 -0.21
N ALA A 43 -2.94 -5.57 0.71
CA ALA A 43 -3.45 -5.29 2.05
C ALA A 43 -4.71 -4.42 2.04
N LEU A 44 -4.88 -3.60 0.99
CA LEU A 44 -5.99 -2.66 0.83
C LEU A 44 -6.97 -3.06 -0.28
N GLY A 45 -6.78 -4.21 -0.94
CA GLY A 45 -7.61 -4.64 -2.08
C GLY A 45 -7.45 -3.76 -3.34
N LEU A 46 -6.30 -3.10 -3.51
CA LEU A 46 -5.99 -2.22 -4.63
C LEU A 46 -5.09 -2.90 -5.67
N ASP A 47 -5.19 -2.45 -6.91
CA ASP A 47 -4.25 -2.81 -7.97
C ASP A 47 -2.86 -2.20 -7.66
N PRO A 48 -1.82 -3.02 -7.38
CA PRO A 48 -0.46 -2.57 -7.11
C PRO A 48 0.13 -1.62 -8.16
N ALA A 49 -0.30 -1.73 -9.42
CA ALA A 49 0.15 -0.85 -10.50
C ALA A 49 -0.35 0.59 -10.36
N THR A 50 -1.40 0.81 -9.56
CA THR A 50 -2.02 2.12 -9.38
C THR A 50 -1.70 2.76 -8.02
N VAL A 51 -1.10 2.00 -7.10
CA VAL A 51 -0.79 2.42 -5.74
C VAL A 51 0.14 3.64 -5.73
N ARG A 52 -0.25 4.64 -4.95
CA ARG A 52 0.51 5.85 -4.60
C ARG A 52 0.42 6.08 -3.10
N LEU A 53 1.52 6.56 -2.51
CA LEU A 53 1.64 6.79 -1.05
C LEU A 53 1.73 8.29 -0.78
N ASN A 54 0.82 8.84 0.02
CA ASN A 54 0.63 10.27 0.23
C ASN A 54 0.52 11.07 -1.09
N GLY A 55 -0.06 10.46 -2.13
CA GLY A 55 -0.15 11.03 -3.48
C GLY A 55 1.13 10.89 -4.32
N TYR A 56 2.25 10.43 -3.74
CA TYR A 56 3.51 10.25 -4.44
C TYR A 56 3.61 8.90 -5.13
N PHE A 57 4.25 8.91 -6.29
CA PHE A 57 4.60 7.72 -7.04
C PHE A 57 5.98 7.23 -6.62
N VAL A 58 6.08 5.94 -6.31
CA VAL A 58 7.37 5.29 -6.06
C VAL A 58 7.73 4.48 -7.30
N SER A 59 8.94 4.66 -7.82
CA SER A 59 9.44 3.93 -9.00
C SER A 59 9.33 2.43 -8.79
N ARG A 60 8.81 1.71 -9.78
CA ARG A 60 8.44 0.29 -9.65
C ARG A 60 9.37 -0.58 -10.48
N GLY A 61 9.97 -1.57 -9.85
CA GLY A 61 10.63 -2.68 -10.52
C GLY A 61 9.66 -3.85 -10.76
N PRO A 62 10.20 -5.02 -11.15
CA PRO A 62 9.43 -6.25 -11.27
C PRO A 62 8.63 -6.54 -9.99
N GLY A 63 7.38 -6.99 -10.16
CA GLY A 63 6.50 -7.30 -9.02
C GLY A 63 6.01 -6.10 -8.21
N HIS A 64 6.11 -4.88 -8.75
CA HIS A 64 5.76 -3.62 -8.05
C HIS A 64 6.61 -3.33 -6.81
N PHE A 65 7.80 -3.94 -6.74
CA PHE A 65 8.79 -3.69 -5.70
C PHE A 65 9.76 -2.59 -6.12
N SER A 66 10.03 -1.64 -5.23
CA SER A 66 11.03 -0.60 -5.43
C SER A 66 12.29 -0.90 -4.63
N SER A 67 13.38 -1.25 -5.30
CA SER A 67 14.71 -1.39 -4.67
C SER A 67 15.48 -0.07 -4.56
N ALA A 68 15.07 0.97 -5.31
CA ALA A 68 15.74 2.27 -5.34
C ALA A 68 15.45 3.13 -4.11
N VAL A 69 14.29 2.91 -3.46
CA VAL A 69 13.85 3.66 -2.28
C VAL A 69 13.55 2.68 -1.16
N THR A 70 14.10 2.94 0.03
CA THR A 70 13.80 2.17 1.23
C THR A 70 12.61 2.75 1.99
N TRP A 71 11.92 1.93 2.77
CA TRP A 71 10.85 2.40 3.65
C TRP A 71 11.33 3.53 4.58
N ARG A 72 12.53 3.41 5.16
CA ARG A 72 13.09 4.47 6.02
C ARG A 72 13.27 5.79 5.27
N ALA A 73 13.83 5.75 4.05
CA ALA A 73 14.03 6.97 3.26
C ALA A 73 12.70 7.61 2.85
N LEU A 74 11.72 6.79 2.46
CA LEU A 74 10.38 7.26 2.12
C LEU A 74 9.68 7.93 3.30
N LEU A 75 9.71 7.30 4.48
CA LEU A 75 9.08 7.86 5.67
C LEU A 75 9.80 9.11 6.18
N ALA A 76 11.14 9.16 6.10
CA ALA A 76 11.89 10.37 6.41
C ALA A 76 11.53 11.53 5.46
N PHE A 77 11.34 11.23 4.17
CA PHE A 77 10.86 12.20 3.18
C PHE A 77 9.46 12.72 3.52
N PHE A 78 8.53 11.84 3.94
CA PHE A 78 7.21 12.27 4.39
C PHE A 78 7.27 13.16 5.64
N ALA A 79 8.04 12.75 6.66
CA ALA A 79 8.23 13.53 7.88
C ALA A 79 8.80 14.93 7.57
N ALA A 80 9.80 15.02 6.70
CA ALA A 80 10.41 16.30 6.30
C ALA A 80 9.43 17.26 5.59
N ARG A 81 8.34 16.73 5.04
CA ARG A 81 7.28 17.50 4.37
C ARG A 81 6.04 17.69 5.23
N GLY A 82 6.05 17.23 6.49
CA GLY A 82 4.89 17.26 7.38
C GLY A 82 3.76 16.32 6.94
N LEU A 83 4.08 15.26 6.18
CA LEU A 83 3.13 14.26 5.72
C LEU A 83 3.04 13.09 6.71
N PRO A 84 1.89 12.40 6.79
CA PRO A 84 1.74 11.27 7.70
C PRO A 84 2.68 10.12 7.33
N THR A 85 3.33 9.56 8.36
CA THR A 85 4.33 8.49 8.26
C THR A 85 3.79 7.11 8.59
N GLY A 86 2.53 6.99 9.01
CA GLY A 86 1.94 5.72 9.42
C GLY A 86 2.43 5.22 10.77
N ASP A 87 2.94 6.10 11.65
CA ASP A 87 3.36 5.74 13.03
C ASP A 87 2.23 5.23 13.91
N GLY A 88 0.99 5.46 13.51
CA GLY A 88 -0.19 5.02 14.25
C GLY A 88 -1.46 5.25 13.44
N PRO A 89 -2.59 4.77 13.95
CA PRO A 89 -3.90 4.93 13.30
C PRO A 89 -4.35 6.41 13.23
N ALA A 90 -3.78 7.29 14.05
CA ALA A 90 -4.07 8.74 14.00
C ALA A 90 -3.37 9.47 12.84
N ALA A 91 -2.32 8.88 12.26
CA ALA A 91 -1.55 9.46 11.16
C ALA A 91 -1.18 8.39 10.11
N PRO A 92 -2.18 7.71 9.51
CA PRO A 92 -1.93 6.66 8.52
C PRO A 92 -1.39 7.26 7.23
N VAL A 93 -0.52 6.54 6.54
CA VAL A 93 -0.10 6.90 5.17
C VAL A 93 -1.33 6.80 4.28
N ALA A 94 -1.67 7.91 3.62
CA ALA A 94 -2.77 7.94 2.67
C ALA A 94 -2.38 7.14 1.43
N VAL A 95 -3.13 6.09 1.12
CA VAL A 95 -2.92 5.27 -0.06
C VAL A 95 -3.97 5.62 -1.09
N HIS A 96 -3.54 5.86 -2.32
CA HIS A 96 -4.42 6.03 -3.46
C HIS A 96 -4.19 4.91 -4.46
N GLY A 97 -5.25 4.40 -5.04
CA GLY A 97 -5.20 3.34 -6.04
C GLY A 97 -6.60 3.03 -6.54
N LYS A 98 -6.67 2.32 -7.67
CA LYS A 98 -7.90 1.72 -8.15
C LYS A 98 -8.09 0.38 -7.42
N PRO A 99 -9.34 -0.01 -7.11
CA PRO A 99 -9.63 -1.35 -6.64
C PRO A 99 -9.04 -2.40 -7.59
N ALA A 100 -8.48 -3.47 -7.02
CA ALA A 100 -8.04 -4.60 -7.81
C ALA A 100 -9.24 -5.19 -8.58
N PRO A 101 -9.05 -5.66 -9.83
CA PRO A 101 -10.12 -6.35 -10.54
C PRO A 101 -10.58 -7.54 -9.69
N PRO A 102 -11.90 -7.85 -9.67
CA PRO A 102 -12.38 -9.04 -9.00
C PRO A 102 -11.64 -10.26 -9.55
N PRO A 103 -11.34 -11.27 -8.71
CA PRO A 103 -10.72 -12.49 -9.19
C PRO A 103 -11.57 -13.06 -10.34
N PRO A 104 -10.96 -13.67 -11.38
CA PRO A 104 -11.73 -14.24 -12.47
C PRO A 104 -12.76 -15.20 -11.89
N ALA A 105 -14.04 -14.98 -12.23
CA ALA A 105 -15.13 -15.81 -11.76
C ALA A 105 -14.79 -17.27 -12.04
N SER A 106 -14.64 -18.07 -10.98
CA SER A 106 -14.45 -19.51 -11.09
C SER A 106 -15.78 -20.13 -11.53
N GLY A 107 -16.11 -19.96 -12.80
CA GLY A 107 -17.35 -20.36 -13.43
C GLY A 107 -17.11 -21.37 -14.55
N VAL A 108 -16.31 -22.41 -14.28
CA VAL A 108 -16.34 -23.62 -15.10
C VAL A 108 -17.27 -24.62 -14.40
N LYS A 109 -18.53 -24.62 -14.81
CA LYS A 109 -19.38 -25.83 -14.73
C LYS A 109 -19.58 -26.29 -16.15
N TRP A 110 -18.86 -27.35 -16.51
CA TRP A 110 -19.00 -28.07 -17.76
C TRP A 110 -20.46 -28.47 -17.95
N GLY A 111 -21.02 -28.14 -19.11
CA GLY A 111 -22.26 -28.74 -19.57
C GLY A 111 -22.03 -30.21 -19.88
N ALA A 112 -22.90 -31.05 -19.35
CA ALA A 112 -23.24 -32.37 -19.88
C ALA A 112 -24.73 -32.58 -19.58
#